data_AF-A0A1M5ZPI5-F1
#
_entry.id   AF-A0A1M5ZPI5-F1
#
_cell.length_a   1.000
_cell.length_b   1.000
_cell.length_c   1.000
_cell.angle_alpha   90.00
_cell.angle_beta   90.00
_cell.angle_gamma   90.00
#
_symmetry.space_group_name_H-M   'P 1'
#
loop_
_entity.id
_entity.type
_entity.pdbx_description
1 polymer ?
#
loop_
_entity_poly.entity_id
_entity_poly.type
_entity_poly.pdbx_seq_one_letter_code
_entity_poly.pdbx_strand_id
1 'polypeptide(L)'
;MACRCAEKDMCLRDIGRLIKANGYMGEAASEDSSMNSNLDSAKGKVPTSYTSDTEGELFGSIDEVHNEVSGKISGCISEISAAEQRVKAKYDEYDAEDRIYHEELARQAQEA
;
A
#
# COMPACT_ATOMS: atom_id res chain seq x y z
N MET A 1 5.77 15.88 31.54
CA MET A 1 5.84 14.90 30.43
C MET A 1 5.25 13.59 30.90
N ALA A 2 4.70 12.78 29.99
CA ALA A 2 4.14 11.47 30.27
C ALA A 2 4.79 10.44 29.34
N CYS A 3 4.82 9.17 29.76
CA CYS A 3 5.28 8.05 28.95
C CYS A 3 4.42 7.88 27.69
N ARG A 4 5.05 7.55 26.56
CA ARG A 4 4.42 7.35 25.23
C ARG A 4 4.56 5.92 24.69
N CYS A 5 4.95 4.97 25.53
CA CYS A 5 5.14 3.58 25.14
C CYS A 5 3.90 2.99 24.44
N ALA A 6 2.68 3.30 24.90
CA ALA A 6 1.45 2.79 24.29
C ALA A 6 1.22 3.34 22.88
N GLU A 7 1.48 4.63 22.67
CA GLU A 7 1.37 5.28 21.37
C GLU A 7 2.41 4.77 20.37
N LYS A 8 3.66 4.56 20.83
CA LYS A 8 4.71 3.92 20.01
C LYS A 8 4.31 2.53 19.55
N ASP A 9 3.78 1.72 20.46
CA ASP A 9 3.30 0.37 20.16
C ASP A 9 2.13 0.38 19.16
N MET A 10 1.24 1.37 19.24
CA MET A 10 0.18 1.57 18.23
C MET A 10 0.77 1.87 16.86
N CYS A 11 1.72 2.83 16.78
CA CYS A 11 2.39 3.17 15.53
C CYS A 11 3.11 1.96 14.90
N LEU A 12 3.80 1.14 15.70
CA LEU A 12 4.48 -0.06 15.20
C LEU A 12 3.48 -1.08 14.63
N ARG A 13 2.33 -1.28 15.30
CA ARG A 13 1.26 -2.15 14.78
C ARG A 13 0.69 -1.62 13.46
N ASP A 14 0.47 -0.32 13.37
CA ASP A 14 -0.10 0.29 12.17
C ASP A 14 0.88 0.28 10.99
N ILE A 15 2.18 0.52 11.23
CA ILE A 15 3.24 0.32 10.22
C ILE A 15 3.22 -1.13 9.72
N GLY A 16 3.14 -2.11 10.63
CA GLY A 16 3.06 -3.52 10.25
C GLY A 16 1.82 -3.86 9.41
N ARG A 17 0.67 -3.21 9.67
CA ARG A 17 -0.55 -3.36 8.86
C ARG A 17 -0.40 -2.72 7.48
N LEU A 18 0.19 -1.53 7.41
CA LEU A 18 0.42 -0.81 6.15
C LEU A 18 1.40 -1.56 5.23
N ILE A 19 2.47 -2.12 5.78
CA ILE A 19 3.41 -2.96 5.01
C ILE A 19 2.70 -4.17 4.41
N LYS A 20 1.84 -4.85 5.19
CA LYS A 20 1.04 -5.98 4.68
C LYS A 20 0.07 -5.54 3.58
N ALA A 21 -0.62 -4.41 3.78
CA ALA A 21 -1.52 -3.85 2.78
C ALA A 21 -0.78 -3.54 1.46
N ASN A 22 0.43 -2.98 1.54
CA ASN A 22 1.27 -2.74 0.37
C ASN A 22 1.64 -4.05 -0.35
N GLY A 23 1.93 -5.11 0.42
CA GLY A 23 2.15 -6.45 -0.12
C GLY A 23 0.97 -6.97 -0.93
N TYR A 24 -0.25 -6.87 -0.39
CA TYR A 24 -1.47 -7.26 -1.13
C TYR A 24 -1.68 -6.45 -2.42
N MET A 25 -1.31 -5.16 -2.43
CA MET A 25 -1.38 -4.36 -3.67
C MET A 25 -0.35 -4.82 -4.70
N GLY A 26 0.84 -5.26 -4.29
CA GLY A 26 1.84 -5.85 -5.18
C GLY A 26 1.39 -7.19 -5.79
N GLU A 27 0.71 -8.03 -4.99
CA GLU A 27 0.07 -9.26 -5.48
C GLU A 27 -1.04 -8.93 -6.49
N ALA A 28 -1.93 -7.98 -6.17
CA ALA A 28 -2.98 -7.53 -7.07
C ALA A 28 -2.42 -6.98 -8.40
N ALA A 29 -1.32 -6.22 -8.37
CA ALA A 29 -0.64 -5.75 -9.58
C ALA A 29 -0.14 -6.90 -10.46
N SER A 30 0.38 -7.96 -9.83
CA SER A 30 0.87 -9.14 -10.53
C SER A 30 -0.28 -9.94 -11.16
N GLU A 31 -1.40 -10.07 -10.45
CA GLU A 31 -2.61 -10.69 -10.96
C GLU A 31 -3.24 -9.91 -12.12
N ASP A 32 -3.34 -8.58 -12.02
CA ASP A 32 -3.83 -7.70 -13.09
C ASP A 32 -2.97 -7.84 -14.36
N SER A 33 -1.65 -7.81 -14.22
CA SER A 33 -0.73 -8.02 -15.35
C SER A 33 -0.86 -9.42 -15.98
N SER A 34 -1.03 -10.46 -15.16
CA SER A 34 -1.26 -11.83 -15.65
C SER A 34 -2.60 -11.95 -16.38
N MET A 35 -3.65 -11.35 -15.84
CA MET A 35 -4.98 -11.34 -16.45
C MET A 35 -4.96 -10.62 -17.79
N ASN A 36 -4.30 -9.46 -17.86
CA ASN A 36 -4.15 -8.72 -19.11
C ASN A 36 -3.39 -9.54 -20.17
N SER A 37 -2.29 -10.19 -19.78
CA SER A 37 -1.52 -11.08 -20.67
C SER A 37 -2.35 -12.29 -21.17
N ASN A 38 -3.20 -12.85 -20.31
CA ASN A 38 -4.09 -13.95 -20.64
C ASN A 38 -5.19 -13.51 -21.60
N LEU A 39 -5.78 -12.33 -21.36
CA LEU A 39 -6.77 -11.73 -22.26
C LEU A 39 -6.12 -11.50 -23.62
N ASP A 40 -4.96 -10.84 -23.69
CA ASP A 40 -4.19 -10.64 -24.92
C ASP A 40 -3.89 -11.93 -25.68
N SER A 41 -3.51 -12.98 -24.96
CA SER A 41 -3.24 -14.29 -25.56
C SER A 41 -4.50 -14.98 -26.08
N ALA A 42 -5.65 -14.78 -25.43
CA ALA A 42 -6.93 -15.29 -25.89
C ALA A 42 -7.45 -14.51 -27.10
N LYS A 43 -7.18 -13.20 -27.19
CA LYS A 43 -7.48 -12.35 -28.36
C LYS A 43 -6.95 -13.00 -29.64
N GLY A 44 -5.69 -13.43 -29.65
CA GLY A 44 -5.04 -14.07 -30.82
C GLY A 44 -5.61 -15.44 -31.23
N LYS A 45 -6.56 -16.01 -30.47
CA LYS A 45 -7.14 -17.34 -30.71
C LYS A 45 -8.61 -17.30 -31.17
N VAL A 46 -9.28 -16.14 -31.10
CA VAL A 46 -10.68 -16.03 -31.54
C VAL A 46 -10.71 -15.91 -33.07
N PRO A 47 -11.42 -16.78 -33.80
CA PRO A 47 -11.48 -16.67 -35.25
C PRO A 47 -12.22 -15.40 -35.66
N THR A 48 -11.64 -14.65 -36.61
CA THR A 48 -12.18 -13.39 -37.14
C THR A 48 -13.62 -13.50 -37.63
N SER A 49 -14.06 -14.69 -38.06
CA SER A 49 -15.44 -14.97 -38.46
C SER A 49 -16.49 -14.80 -37.35
N TYR A 50 -16.07 -14.72 -36.07
CA TYR A 50 -16.96 -14.54 -34.92
C TYR A 50 -16.94 -13.11 -34.35
N THR A 51 -16.00 -12.26 -34.75
CA THR A 51 -15.74 -10.96 -34.08
C THR A 51 -15.45 -9.78 -35.02
N SER A 52 -15.39 -9.98 -36.34
CA SER A 52 -14.84 -8.99 -37.31
C SER A 52 -15.35 -7.56 -37.18
N ASP A 53 -16.58 -7.35 -36.72
CA ASP A 53 -17.22 -6.04 -36.74
C ASP A 53 -17.08 -5.29 -35.39
N THR A 54 -16.68 -5.96 -34.30
CA THR A 54 -16.60 -5.39 -32.94
C THR A 54 -15.27 -5.69 -32.21
N GLU A 55 -14.34 -6.36 -32.87
CA GLU A 55 -13.05 -6.78 -32.30
C GLU A 55 -12.24 -5.59 -31.72
N GLY A 56 -12.22 -4.45 -32.42
CA GLY A 56 -11.57 -3.23 -31.94
C GLY A 56 -12.24 -2.60 -30.72
N GLU A 57 -13.57 -2.67 -30.61
CA GLU A 57 -14.32 -2.15 -29.45
C GLU A 57 -14.08 -3.01 -28.21
N LEU A 58 -14.03 -4.34 -28.39
CA LEU A 58 -13.69 -5.28 -27.32
C LEU A 58 -12.25 -5.04 -26.82
N PHE A 59 -11.30 -4.79 -27.73
CA PHE A 59 -9.92 -4.47 -27.36
C PHE A 59 -9.81 -3.17 -26.59
N GLY A 60 -10.47 -2.10 -27.07
CA GLY A 60 -10.54 -0.84 -26.34
C GLY A 60 -11.12 -1.02 -24.94
N SER A 61 -12.20 -1.81 -24.81
CA SER A 61 -12.83 -2.08 -23.52
C SER A 61 -11.92 -2.84 -22.54
N ILE A 62 -11.15 -3.82 -23.03
CA ILE A 62 -10.17 -4.57 -22.21
C ILE A 62 -9.07 -3.62 -21.73
N ASP A 63 -8.52 -2.81 -22.63
CA ASP A 63 -7.44 -1.88 -22.31
C ASP A 63 -7.92 -0.80 -21.33
N GLU A 64 -9.14 -0.29 -21.50
CA GLU A 64 -9.77 0.65 -20.56
C GLU A 64 -9.88 0.07 -19.16
N VAL A 65 -10.41 -1.15 -19.02
CA VAL A 65 -10.54 -1.82 -17.72
C VAL A 65 -9.17 -2.06 -17.09
N HIS A 66 -8.19 -2.56 -17.86
CA HIS A 66 -6.84 -2.79 -17.35
C HIS A 66 -6.20 -1.48 -16.86
N ASN A 67 -6.29 -0.40 -17.65
CA ASN A 67 -5.78 0.91 -17.27
C ASN A 67 -6.45 1.44 -16.00
N GLU A 68 -7.77 1.26 -15.84
CA GLU A 68 -8.50 1.67 -14.64
C GLU A 68 -8.03 0.89 -13.41
N VAL A 69 -7.89 -0.44 -13.53
CA VAL A 69 -7.43 -1.31 -12.43
C VAL A 69 -5.99 -0.97 -12.05
N SER A 70 -5.08 -0.90 -13.01
CA SER A 70 -3.68 -0.48 -12.79
C SER A 70 -3.58 0.92 -12.16
N GLY A 71 -4.44 1.86 -12.59
CA GLY A 71 -4.55 3.19 -11.98
C GLY A 71 -4.98 3.14 -10.52
N LYS A 72 -5.99 2.33 -10.18
CA LYS A 72 -6.44 2.16 -8.78
C LYS A 72 -5.37 1.51 -7.91
N ILE A 73 -4.70 0.48 -8.40
CA ILE A 73 -3.63 -0.22 -7.67
C ILE A 73 -2.49 0.75 -7.37
N SER A 74 -1.99 1.47 -8.37
CA SER A 74 -0.91 2.46 -8.19
C SER A 74 -1.32 3.62 -7.27
N GLY A 75 -2.58 4.06 -7.33
CA GLY A 75 -3.14 5.02 -6.39
C GLY A 75 -3.11 4.51 -4.95
N CYS A 76 -3.61 3.29 -4.72
CA CYS A 76 -3.61 2.66 -3.39
C CYS A 76 -2.19 2.50 -2.82
N ILE A 77 -1.23 2.04 -3.63
CA ILE A 77 0.19 1.92 -3.22
C ILE A 77 0.74 3.28 -2.77
N SER A 78 0.41 4.34 -3.51
CA SER A 78 0.86 5.70 -3.19
C SER A 78 0.25 6.20 -1.88
N GLU A 79 -1.04 5.96 -1.66
CA GLU A 79 -1.74 6.33 -0.43
C GLU A 79 -1.23 5.57 0.80
N ILE A 80 -0.99 4.26 0.66
CA ILE A 80 -0.41 3.41 1.71
C ILE A 80 0.99 3.90 2.06
N SER A 81 1.84 4.18 1.06
CA SER A 81 3.19 4.69 1.27
C SER A 81 3.19 6.04 1.99
N ALA A 82 2.28 6.94 1.61
CA ALA A 82 2.14 8.23 2.29
C ALA A 82 1.64 8.07 3.73
N ALA A 83 0.74 7.12 3.98
CA ALA A 83 0.29 6.80 5.34
C ALA A 83 1.43 6.23 6.19
N GLU A 84 2.25 5.33 5.64
CA GLU A 84 3.41 4.75 6.32
C GLU A 84 4.38 5.84 6.78
N GLN A 85 4.70 6.79 5.89
CA GLN A 85 5.57 7.93 6.24
C GLN A 85 4.98 8.79 7.36
N ARG A 86 3.67 9.07 7.34
CA ARG A 86 3.01 9.83 8.41
C ARG A 86 3.05 9.11 9.76
N VAL A 87 2.78 7.81 9.78
CA VAL A 87 2.83 7.01 11.01
C VAL A 87 4.26 6.92 11.54
N LYS A 88 5.24 6.76 10.65
CA LYS A 88 6.66 6.74 11.02
C LYS A 88 7.11 8.06 11.63
N ALA A 89 6.74 9.19 11.04
CA ALA A 89 7.03 10.50 11.60
C ALA A 89 6.45 10.65 13.01
N LYS A 90 5.22 10.18 13.25
CA LYS A 90 4.60 10.18 14.58
C LYS A 90 5.28 9.25 15.57
N TYR A 91 5.72 8.07 15.12
CA TYR A 91 6.53 7.19 15.94
C TYR A 91 7.82 7.88 16.41
N ASP A 92 8.53 8.55 15.50
CA ASP A 92 9.79 9.23 15.80
C ASP A 92 9.58 10.39 16.80
N GLU A 93 8.47 11.13 16.68
CA GLU A 93 8.06 12.14 17.67
C GLU A 93 7.83 11.51 19.05
N TYR A 94 7.06 10.43 19.13
CA TYR A 94 6.78 9.74 20.40
C TYR A 94 8.02 9.11 21.01
N ASP A 95 8.93 8.56 20.21
CA ASP A 95 10.20 8.00 20.69
C ASP A 95 11.09 9.07 21.33
N ALA A 96 11.14 10.26 20.74
CA ALA A 96 11.86 11.39 21.31
C ALA A 96 11.25 11.87 22.63
N GLU A 97 9.93 12.03 22.70
CA GLU A 97 9.21 12.40 23.93
C GLU A 97 9.44 11.39 25.06
N ASP A 98 9.33 10.10 24.74
CA ASP A 98 9.48 8.99 25.69
C ASP A 98 10.91 8.92 26.24
N ARG A 99 11.92 9.11 25.38
CA ARG A 99 13.32 9.17 25.81
C ARG A 99 13.57 10.29 26.82
N ILE A 100 13.09 11.50 26.53
CA ILE A 100 13.24 12.65 27.44
C ILE A 100 12.54 12.36 28.78
N TYR A 101 11.33 11.79 28.73
CA TYR A 101 10.59 11.43 29.94
C TYR A 101 11.35 10.42 30.81
N HIS A 102 11.92 9.37 30.21
CA HIS A 102 12.66 8.34 30.94
C HIS A 102 14.01 8.83 31.48
N GLU A 103 14.71 9.70 30.75
CA GLU A 103 15.93 10.36 31.23
C GLU A 103 15.65 11.25 32.45
N GLU A 104 14.57 12.03 32.42
CA GLU A 104 14.15 12.89 33.53
C GLU A 104 13.78 12.08 34.77
N LEU A 105 13.01 10.99 34.60
CA LEU A 105 12.70 10.06 35.69
C LEU A 105 13.95 9.44 36.32
N ALA A 106 14.92 9.03 35.49
CA ALA A 106 16.17 8.45 35.96
C ALA A 106 17.00 9.45 36.77
N ARG A 107 17.05 10.72 36.35
CA ARG A 107 17.74 11.79 37.09
C ARG A 107 17.07 12.03 38.45
N GLN A 108 15.74 12.18 38.46
CA GLN A 108 14.99 12.40 39.71
C GLN A 108 15.18 11.24 40.71
N ALA A 109 15.28 10.01 40.23
CA ALA A 109 15.54 8.84 41.07
C ALA A 109 16.98 8.78 41.63
N GLN A 110 17.95 9.46 41.01
CA GLN A 110 19.34 9.54 41.50
C GLN A 110 19.53 10.70 42.50
N GLU A 111 18.67 11.71 42.45
CA GLU A 111 18.69 12.88 43.33
C GLU A 111 17.84 12.71 44.60
N ALA A 112 17.06 11.62 44.69
CA ALA A 112 16.20 11.25 45.82
C ALA A 112 16.87 10.22 46.75
#